data_AF-A0A2T5K785-F1
#
_entry.id   AF-A0A2T5K785-F1
#
_cell.length_a   1.000
_cell.length_b   1.000
_cell.length_c   1.000
_cell.angle_alpha   90.00
_cell.angle_beta   90.00
_cell.angle_gamma   90.00
#
_symmetry.space_group_name_H-M   'P 1'
#
loop_
_entity.id
_entity.type
_entity.pdbx_description
1 polymer ?
#
loop_
_entity_poly.entity_id
_entity_poly.type
_entity_poly.pdbx_seq_one_letter_code
_entity_poly.pdbx_strand_id
1 'polypeptide(L)'
;MAETFRNARLAPLPSIGTAGFGTVYTCPAGKTAVILSAQVANVEAAQVGVSLRWTDASVGGAVTYLTDEVQVPAAAALNPLAGKLVLEAGDTLEAGQEGSPLAALNLSVSVLELDNA
;
A
#
# COMPACT_ATOMS: atom_id res chain seq x y z
N MET A 1 19.00 -12.61 13.70
CA MET A 1 17.67 -12.17 13.26
C MET A 1 16.84 -11.55 14.38
N ALA A 2 16.63 -10.23 14.35
CA ALA A 2 15.61 -9.56 15.17
C ALA A 2 14.34 -9.31 14.32
N GLU A 3 13.19 -9.33 14.99
CA GLU A 3 11.88 -9.15 14.36
C GLU A 3 11.21 -7.90 14.92
N THR A 4 10.75 -7.01 14.03
CA THR A 4 10.09 -5.75 14.43
C THR A 4 8.72 -5.65 13.79
N PHE A 5 7.67 -5.61 14.62
CA PHE A 5 6.32 -5.28 14.19
C PHE A 5 6.14 -3.76 14.15
N ARG A 6 5.63 -3.26 13.03
CA ARG A 6 5.34 -1.83 12.87
C ARG A 6 4.14 -1.59 11.97
N ASN A 7 3.62 -0.37 12.03
CA ASN A 7 2.59 0.11 11.12
C ASN A 7 3.18 1.09 10.10
N ALA A 8 2.53 1.18 8.95
CA ALA A 8 2.70 2.26 7.98
C ALA A 8 1.31 2.68 7.48
N ARG A 9 1.16 3.93 7.07
CA ARG A 9 -0.14 4.48 6.66
C ARG A 9 0.00 5.63 5.68
N LEU A 10 -1.02 5.79 4.85
CA LEU A 10 -1.20 6.93 3.96
C LEU A 10 -2.68 7.33 3.98
N ALA A 11 -2.95 8.52 4.50
CA ALA A 11 -4.31 9.01 4.77
C ALA A 11 -4.32 10.55 4.63
N PRO A 12 -4.93 11.12 3.57
CA PRO A 12 -5.60 10.43 2.46
C PRO A 12 -4.60 9.83 1.45
N LEU A 13 -5.05 8.87 0.64
CA LEU A 13 -4.35 8.40 -0.56
C LEU A 13 -4.28 9.52 -1.61
N PRO A 14 -3.20 9.61 -2.41
CA PRO A 14 -3.15 10.56 -3.51
C PRO A 14 -4.06 10.13 -4.67
N SER A 15 -4.63 11.13 -5.35
CA SER A 15 -5.34 10.92 -6.62
C SER A 15 -4.34 10.53 -7.71
N ILE A 16 -4.54 9.37 -8.32
CA ILE A 16 -3.66 8.83 -9.37
C ILE A 16 -3.58 9.78 -10.57
N GLY A 17 -4.70 10.39 -10.97
CA GLY A 17 -4.75 11.32 -12.09
C GLY A 17 -4.06 12.67 -11.87
N THR A 18 -3.75 13.06 -10.63
CA THR A 18 -3.13 14.37 -10.31
C THR A 18 -1.72 14.25 -9.73
N ALA A 19 -1.52 13.34 -8.78
CA ALA A 19 -0.27 13.18 -8.04
C ALA A 19 0.41 11.83 -8.26
N GLY A 20 -0.23 10.91 -8.96
CA GLY A 20 0.24 9.54 -9.13
C GLY A 20 0.08 8.71 -7.85
N PHE A 21 0.83 7.60 -7.78
CA PHE A 21 0.82 6.70 -6.63
C PHE A 21 1.69 7.25 -5.50
N GLY A 22 1.21 7.12 -4.26
CA GLY A 22 1.95 7.49 -3.07
C GLY A 22 2.63 6.27 -2.45
N THR A 23 3.88 6.45 -2.03
CA THR A 23 4.62 5.42 -1.29
C THR A 23 4.08 5.29 0.12
N VAL A 24 3.59 4.09 0.46
CA VAL A 24 3.04 3.75 1.77
C VAL A 24 4.16 3.20 2.66
N TYR A 25 5.03 2.37 2.08
CA TYR A 25 6.13 1.73 2.76
C TYR A 25 7.28 1.46 1.79
N THR A 26 8.51 1.56 2.29
CA THR A 26 9.74 1.15 1.59
C THR A 26 10.51 0.22 2.50
N CYS A 27 10.87 -0.96 2.01
CA CYS A 27 11.65 -1.91 2.79
C CYS A 27 13.08 -1.36 3.01
N PRO A 28 13.53 -1.18 4.27
CA PRO A 28 14.87 -0.67 4.55
C PRO A 28 15.98 -1.59 4.04
N ALA A 29 17.17 -1.02 3.83
CA ALA A 29 18.35 -1.81 3.49
C ALA A 29 18.69 -2.83 4.60
N GLY A 30 19.13 -4.01 4.19
CA GLY A 30 19.51 -5.10 5.11
C GLY A 30 18.33 -5.80 5.79
N LYS A 31 17.11 -5.56 5.33
CA LYS A 31 15.89 -6.19 5.85
C LYS A 31 15.07 -6.87 4.75
N THR A 32 14.26 -7.81 5.19
CA THR A 32 13.12 -8.35 4.45
C THR A 32 11.85 -7.98 5.21
N ALA A 33 10.87 -7.39 4.53
CA ALA A 33 9.62 -6.97 5.12
C ALA A 33 8.48 -7.90 4.67
N VAL A 34 7.60 -8.25 5.61
CA VAL A 34 6.37 -8.98 5.32
C VAL A 34 5.19 -8.07 5.63
N ILE A 35 4.44 -7.69 4.60
CA ILE A 35 3.16 -7.01 4.75
C ILE A 35 2.12 -8.04 5.17
N LEU A 36 1.59 -7.88 6.37
CA LEU A 36 0.66 -8.80 7.00
C LEU A 36 -0.80 -8.43 6.73
N SER A 37 -1.06 -7.14 6.53
CA SER A 37 -2.37 -6.61 6.21
C SER A 37 -2.24 -5.28 5.49
N ALA A 38 -3.21 -5.00 4.63
CA ALA A 38 -3.44 -3.68 4.05
C ALA A 38 -4.93 -3.38 4.19
N GLN A 39 -5.31 -2.36 4.96
CA GLN A 39 -6.70 -1.99 5.14
C GLN A 39 -6.93 -0.61 4.53
N VAL A 40 -7.76 -0.57 3.50
CA VAL A 40 -8.25 0.66 2.88
C VAL A 40 -9.63 0.96 3.45
N ALA A 41 -9.82 2.12 4.03
CA ALA A 41 -11.11 2.61 4.51
C ALA A 41 -11.55 3.80 3.64
N ASN A 42 -12.79 3.74 3.16
CA ASN A 42 -13.42 4.84 2.47
C ASN A 42 -14.21 5.69 3.47
N VAL A 43 -13.73 6.92 3.73
CA VAL A 43 -14.42 7.86 4.63
C VAL A 43 -15.37 8.82 3.88
N GLU A 44 -15.53 8.64 2.57
CA GLU A 44 -16.43 9.42 1.75
C GLU A 44 -17.86 8.89 1.77
N ALA A 45 -18.79 9.75 1.35
CA ALA A 45 -20.19 9.41 1.09
C ALA A 45 -20.43 8.77 -0.30
N ALA A 46 -19.38 8.61 -1.11
CA ALA A 46 -19.43 8.02 -2.44
C ALA A 46 -18.47 6.82 -2.56
N GLN A 47 -18.69 5.94 -3.54
CA GLN A 47 -17.72 4.91 -3.86
C GLN A 47 -16.46 5.53 -4.48
N VAL A 48 -15.29 4.99 -4.16
CA VAL A 48 -13.99 5.45 -4.67
C VAL A 48 -13.17 4.23 -5.08
N GLY A 49 -12.52 4.31 -6.25
CA GLY A 49 -11.63 3.25 -6.73
C GLY A 49 -10.28 3.30 -6.02
N VAL A 50 -9.70 2.15 -5.72
CA VAL A 50 -8.35 2.03 -5.16
C VAL A 50 -7.49 1.13 -6.02
N SER A 51 -6.25 1.55 -6.25
CA SER A 51 -5.19 0.73 -6.84
C SER A 51 -4.04 0.60 -5.84
N LEU A 52 -3.58 -0.63 -5.61
CA LEU A 52 -2.44 -0.96 -4.76
C LEU A 52 -1.44 -1.73 -5.61
N ARG A 53 -0.18 -1.35 -5.54
CA ARG A 53 0.90 -1.97 -6.28
C ARG A 53 2.16 -2.02 -5.44
N TRP A 54 3.11 -2.85 -5.84
CA TRP A 54 4.44 -2.83 -5.28
C TRP A 54 5.49 -2.68 -6.39
N THR A 55 6.66 -2.18 -6.03
CA THR A 55 7.80 -2.06 -6.94
C THR A 55 8.93 -2.95 -6.49
N ASP A 56 9.58 -3.60 -7.44
CA ASP A 56 10.75 -4.45 -7.22
C ASP A 56 12.02 -3.66 -7.58
N ALA A 57 12.79 -3.27 -6.57
CA ALA A 57 14.01 -2.51 -6.77
C ALA A 57 15.13 -3.34 -7.42
N SER A 58 15.12 -4.67 -7.23
CA SER A 58 16.14 -5.58 -7.76
C SER A 58 16.11 -5.69 -9.29
N VAL A 59 14.94 -5.44 -9.90
CA VAL A 59 14.74 -5.42 -11.36
C VAL A 59 14.44 -4.02 -11.91
N GLY A 60 14.95 -2.98 -11.26
CA GLY A 60 14.87 -1.61 -11.77
C GLY A 60 13.52 -0.92 -11.55
N GLY A 61 12.82 -1.27 -10.48
CA GLY A 61 11.53 -0.68 -10.10
C GLY A 61 10.35 -1.25 -10.88
N ALA A 62 10.39 -2.52 -11.26
CA ALA A 62 9.29 -3.15 -11.97
C ALA A 62 8.02 -3.11 -11.12
N VAL A 63 6.89 -2.74 -11.73
CA VAL A 63 5.64 -2.50 -11.02
C VAL A 63 4.73 -3.72 -11.14
N THR A 64 4.16 -4.16 -10.01
CA THR A 64 3.16 -5.23 -9.97
C THR A 64 1.92 -4.76 -9.21
N TYR A 65 0.76 -4.79 -9.86
CA TYR A 65 -0.52 -4.46 -9.25
C TYR A 65 -1.04 -5.62 -8.40
N LEU A 66 -1.45 -5.32 -7.17
CA LEU A 66 -2.14 -6.22 -6.26
C LEU A 66 -3.65 -6.07 -6.39
N THR A 67 -4.10 -4.83 -6.60
CA THR A 67 -5.47 -4.49 -6.97
C THR A 67 -5.43 -3.30 -7.91
N ASP A 68 -6.38 -3.22 -8.84
CA ASP A 68 -6.48 -2.12 -9.77
C ASP A 68 -7.94 -1.67 -9.93
N GLU A 69 -8.18 -0.37 -9.71
CA GLU A 69 -9.46 0.32 -9.81
C GLU A 69 -10.63 -0.33 -9.04
N VAL A 70 -10.34 -1.08 -7.97
CA VAL A 70 -11.38 -1.76 -7.21
C VAL A 70 -12.18 -0.75 -6.40
N GLN A 71 -13.50 -0.78 -6.61
CA GLN A 71 -14.42 0.16 -5.99
C GLN A 71 -14.65 -0.19 -4.52
N VAL A 72 -14.31 0.73 -3.63
CA VAL A 72 -14.64 0.65 -2.21
C VAL A 72 -15.94 1.42 -1.98
N PRO A 73 -17.03 0.78 -1.51
CA PRO A 73 -18.28 1.47 -1.24
C PRO A 73 -18.12 2.59 -0.22
N ALA A 74 -19.06 3.55 -0.23
CA ALA A 74 -19.12 4.63 0.75
C ALA A 74 -19.15 4.07 2.19
N ALA A 75 -18.40 4.69 3.10
CA ALA A 75 -18.30 4.29 4.51
C ALA A 75 -17.91 2.81 4.75
N ALA A 76 -17.26 2.15 3.78
CA ALA A 76 -16.83 0.76 3.87
C ALA A 76 -15.30 0.61 3.90
N ALA A 77 -14.83 -0.62 4.12
CA ALA A 77 -13.42 -0.95 4.06
C ALA A 77 -13.16 -2.17 3.19
N LEU A 78 -11.97 -2.21 2.60
CA LEU A 78 -11.47 -3.31 1.77
C LEU A 78 -10.06 -3.68 2.23
N ASN A 79 -9.77 -4.97 2.25
CA ASN A 79 -8.39 -5.47 2.33
C ASN A 79 -7.97 -5.97 0.94
N PRO A 80 -7.17 -5.20 0.18
CA PRO A 80 -6.73 -5.60 -1.15
C PRO A 80 -5.67 -6.70 -1.14
N LEU A 81 -5.15 -7.11 0.02
CA LEU A 81 -4.12 -8.13 0.11
C LEU A 81 -4.73 -9.53 0.34
N ALA A 82 -4.63 -10.39 -0.66
CA ALA A 82 -5.08 -11.79 -0.59
C ALA A 82 -4.03 -12.72 0.06
N GLY A 83 -3.45 -12.31 1.19
CA GLY A 83 -2.44 -13.08 1.90
C GLY A 83 -1.36 -12.22 2.54
N LYS A 84 -0.11 -12.63 2.36
CA LYS A 84 1.07 -11.88 2.79
C LYS A 84 1.84 -11.45 1.54
N LEU A 85 2.47 -10.28 1.60
CA LEU A 85 3.41 -9.84 0.58
C LEU A 85 4.79 -9.75 1.22
N VAL A 86 5.78 -10.32 0.55
CA VAL A 86 7.19 -10.18 0.94
C VAL A 86 7.79 -9.08 0.08
N LEU A 87 8.54 -8.19 0.71
CA LEU A 87 9.28 -7.10 0.10
C LEU A 87 10.75 -7.24 0.50
N GLU A 88 11.63 -7.12 -0.47
CA GLU A 88 13.07 -7.11 -0.26
C GLU A 88 13.59 -5.67 -0.17
N ALA A 89 14.85 -5.51 0.26
CA ALA A 89 15.46 -4.20 0.46
C ALA A 89 15.32 -3.29 -0.78
N GLY A 90 14.72 -2.12 -0.60
CA GLY A 90 14.46 -1.15 -1.66
C GLY A 90 13.08 -1.24 -2.30
N ASP A 91 12.38 -2.37 -2.15
CA ASP A 91 11.03 -2.53 -2.67
C ASP A 91 10.05 -1.57 -1.98
N THR A 92 9.06 -1.11 -2.74
CA THR A 92 8.04 -0.18 -2.21
C THR A 92 6.65 -0.77 -2.33
N LEU A 93 5.80 -0.46 -1.35
CA LEU A 93 4.35 -0.60 -1.45
C LEU A 93 3.77 0.77 -1.75
N GLU A 94 2.98 0.88 -2.81
CA GLU A 94 2.42 2.13 -3.30
C GLU A 94 0.93 2.02 -3.51
N ALA A 95 0.20 3.08 -3.17
CA ALA A 95 -1.25 3.13 -3.29
C ALA A 95 -1.70 4.46 -3.86
N GLY A 96 -2.82 4.40 -4.58
CA GLY A 96 -3.50 5.58 -5.07
C GLY A 96 -5.00 5.33 -5.13
N GLN A 97 -5.74 6.43 -5.19
CA GLN A 97 -7.18 6.39 -5.37
C GLN A 97 -7.56 7.00 -6.72
N GLU A 98 -8.67 6.54 -7.25
CA GLU A 98 -9.31 7.11 -8.42
C GLU A 98 -10.14 8.33 -8.06
N GLY A 99 -10.26 9.26 -9.00
CA GLY A 99 -11.08 10.46 -8.83
C GLY A 99 -10.36 11.65 -8.19
N SER A 100 -11.15 12.60 -7.67
CA SER A 100 -10.67 13.91 -7.19
C SER A 100 -9.85 13.81 -5.90
N PRO A 101 -8.84 14.67 -5.66
CA PRO A 101 -8.05 14.69 -4.42
C PRO A 101 -8.85 14.99 -3.14
N LEU A 102 -10.14 15.36 -3.27
CA LEU A 102 -11.07 15.47 -2.15
C LEU A 102 -11.61 14.12 -1.67
N ALA A 103 -11.49 13.06 -2.45
CA ALA A 103 -11.79 11.72 -1.97
C ALA A 103 -10.77 11.34 -0.89
N ALA A 104 -11.21 10.80 0.24
CA ALA A 104 -10.30 10.36 1.29
C ALA A 104 -10.41 8.84 1.49
N LEU A 105 -9.71 8.09 0.65
CA LEU A 105 -9.33 6.73 1.02
C LEU A 105 -8.16 6.78 2.00
N ASN A 106 -8.27 6.04 3.10
CA ASN A 106 -7.22 5.93 4.11
C ASN A 106 -6.67 4.50 4.10
N LEU A 107 -5.36 4.34 3.92
CA LEU A 107 -4.68 3.05 3.95
C LEU A 107 -3.83 2.91 5.21
N SER A 108 -3.98 1.79 5.90
CA SER A 108 -3.13 1.35 7.00
C SER A 108 -2.59 -0.04 6.72
N VAL A 109 -1.29 -0.26 6.96
CA VAL A 109 -0.64 -1.55 6.75
C VAL A 109 0.09 -1.98 8.02
N SER A 110 0.10 -3.29 8.26
CA SER A 110 0.94 -3.91 9.30
C SER A 110 2.12 -4.59 8.65
N VAL A 111 3.32 -4.30 9.13
CA VAL A 111 4.59 -4.76 8.57
C VAL A 111 5.38 -5.50 9.65
N LEU A 112 5.92 -6.65 9.28
CA LEU A 112 6.95 -7.34 10.03
C LEU A 112 8.28 -7.16 9.31
N GLU A 113 9.24 -6.53 9.95
CA GLU A 113 10.60 -6.38 9.43
C GLU A 113 11.52 -7.42 10.06
N LEU A 114 12.26 -8.13 9.22
CA LEU A 114 13.24 -9.15 9.58
C LEU A 114 14.64 -8.66 9.19
N ASP A 115 15.59 -8.70 10.12
CA ASP A 115 16.99 -8.42 9.77
C ASP A 115 17.60 -9.60 9.00
N ASN A 116 18.33 -9.33 7.91
CA ASN A 116 18.91 -10.40 7.08
C ASN A 116 20.17 -11.07 7.70
N ALA A 117 20.48 -10.76 8.96
CA ALA A 117 21.66 -11.21 9.71
C ALA A 117 21.43 -12.48 10.54
#